data_AF-A0AA39SW65-F1
#
_entry.id   AF-A0AA39SW65-F1
#
_cell.length_a   1.000
_cell.length_b   1.000
_cell.length_c   1.000
_cell.angle_alpha   90.00
_cell.angle_beta   90.00
_cell.angle_gamma   90.00
#
_symmetry.space_group_name_H-M   'P 1'
#
loop_
_entity.id
_entity.type
_entity.pdbx_description
1 polymer ?
#
loop_
_entity_poly.entity_id
_entity_poly.type
_entity_poly.pdbx_seq_one_letter_code
_entity_poly.pdbx_strand_id
1 'polypeptide(L)' 'MGPTFYQRLVHMAEDKVKFCNIEPVHPLTRQPVADRKRFGGIKFGEMERDCLIAHGVSVNLMNASYAK' A
#
# COMPACT_ATOMS: atom_id res chain seq x y z
N MET A 1 -1.87 -43.51 11.88
CA MET A 1 -2.01 -42.48 10.83
C MET A 1 -3.32 -42.74 10.12
N GLY A 2 -4.33 -41.90 10.33
CA GLY A 2 -5.68 -42.08 9.78
C GLY A 2 -5.94 -41.13 8.62
N PRO A 3 -6.89 -41.44 7.72
CA PRO A 3 -7.21 -40.57 6.60
C PRO A 3 -7.87 -39.27 7.10
N THR A 4 -7.21 -38.14 6.85
CA THR A 4 -7.73 -36.79 7.12
C THR A 4 -8.08 -36.12 5.79
N PHE A 5 -9.32 -35.66 5.65
CA PHE A 5 -9.74 -34.88 4.49
C PHE A 5 -9.32 -33.41 4.66
N TYR A 6 -8.63 -32.87 3.66
CA TYR A 6 -8.25 -31.47 3.61
C TYR A 6 -9.10 -30.72 2.59
N GLN A 7 -9.57 -29.53 2.95
CA GLN A 7 -10.25 -28.62 2.03
C GLN A 7 -9.34 -27.42 1.75
N ARG A 8 -9.26 -27.02 0.48
CA ARG A 8 -8.48 -25.84 0.06
C ARG A 8 -9.30 -24.58 0.26
N LEU A 9 -8.71 -23.57 0.91
CA LEU A 9 -9.28 -22.22 1.00
C LEU A 9 -9.07 -21.49 -0.33
N VAL A 10 -10.03 -20.64 -0.72
CA VAL A 10 -10.02 -19.95 -2.02
C VAL A 10 -9.23 -18.64 -2.03
N HIS A 11 -9.01 -18.02 -0.87
CA HIS A 11 -8.29 -16.74 -0.78
C HIS A 11 -6.79 -16.97 -0.82
N MET A 12 -6.15 -16.62 -1.95
CA MET A 12 -4.70 -16.72 -2.10
C MET A 12 -4.01 -15.40 -1.72
N ALA A 13 -2.77 -15.51 -1.24
CA ALA A 13 -1.91 -14.36 -0.99
C ALA A 13 -1.43 -13.71 -2.30
N GLU A 14 -1.25 -14.52 -3.36
CA GLU A 14 -0.84 -14.09 -4.69
C GLU A 14 -1.81 -13.05 -5.27
N ASP A 15 -3.11 -13.23 -5.04
CA ASP A 15 -4.15 -12.30 -5.48
C ASP A 15 -4.10 -10.94 -4.80
N LYS A 16 -3.28 -10.75 -3.75
CA LYS A 16 -3.25 -9.54 -2.92
C LYS A 16 -2.05 -8.63 -3.17
N VAL A 17 -1.08 -9.08 -3.97
CA VAL A 17 0.13 -8.29 -4.26
C VAL A 17 -0.24 -6.98 -4.98
N LYS A 18 0.31 -5.87 -4.51
CA LYS A 18 0.12 -4.52 -5.07
C LYS A 18 1.49 -3.83 -5.15
N PHE A 19 1.83 -3.35 -6.34
CA PHE A 19 3.03 -2.54 -6.59
C PHE A 19 2.67 -1.40 -7.52
N CYS A 20 3.40 -0.30 -7.44
CA CYS A 20 3.37 0.74 -8.45
C CYS A 20 4.70 1.51 -8.53
N ASN A 21 4.94 2.14 -9.67
CA ASN A 21 6.16 2.91 -9.97
C ASN A 21 5.83 4.32 -10.49
N ILE A 22 4.87 4.45 -11.42
CA ILE A 22 4.34 5.72 -11.91
C ILE A 22 2.82 5.62 -11.90
N GLU A 23 2.18 6.48 -11.13
CA GLU A 23 0.77 6.33 -10.74
C GLU A 23 -0.13 7.32 -11.48
N PRO A 24 -1.30 6.89 -11.99
CA PRO A 24 -2.31 7.82 -12.45
C PRO A 24 -2.82 8.66 -11.27
N VAL A 25 -2.87 9.96 -11.49
CA VAL A 25 -3.17 10.95 -10.45
C VAL A 25 -4.63 11.40 -10.55
N HIS A 26 -5.30 11.54 -9.42
CA HIS A 26 -6.66 12.05 -9.36
C HIS A 26 -6.67 13.57 -9.67
N PRO A 27 -7.54 14.06 -10.58
CA PRO A 27 -7.48 15.44 -11.07
C PRO A 27 -7.72 16.50 -9.99
N LEU A 28 -8.60 16.23 -9.02
CA LEU A 28 -8.93 17.17 -7.94
C LEU A 28 -7.81 17.29 -6.89
N THR A 29 -7.32 16.17 -6.36
CA THR A 29 -6.41 16.15 -5.21
C THR A 29 -4.94 16.12 -5.61
N ARG A 30 -4.66 15.84 -6.89
CA ARG A 30 -3.32 15.56 -7.40
C ARG A 30 -2.59 14.48 -6.59
N GLN A 31 -3.36 13.53 -6.04
CA GLN A 31 -2.85 12.37 -5.34
C GLN A 31 -3.04 11.12 -6.20
N PRO A 32 -2.19 10.11 -6.04
CA PRO A 32 -2.40 8.83 -6.71
C PRO A 32 -3.76 8.21 -6.43
N VAL A 33 -4.31 7.53 -7.43
CA VAL A 33 -5.57 6.78 -7.30
C VAL A 33 -5.37 5.59 -6.35
N ALA A 34 -6.39 5.18 -5.57
CA ALA A 34 -6.26 4.10 -4.59
C ALA A 34 -6.35 2.67 -5.19
N ASP A 35 -6.96 2.53 -6.36
CA ASP A 35 -7.36 1.25 -6.93
C ASP A 35 -6.18 0.40 -7.42
N ARG A 36 -6.08 -0.84 -6.93
CA ARG A 36 -5.08 -1.82 -7.40
C ARG A 36 -5.19 -2.12 -8.91
N LYS A 37 -6.43 -2.25 -9.42
CA LYS A 37 -6.68 -2.52 -10.85
C LYS A 37 -6.22 -1.38 -11.77
N ARG A 38 -6.06 -0.18 -11.22
CA ARG A 38 -5.64 1.02 -11.95
C ARG A 38 -4.16 1.35 -11.69
N PHE A 39 -3.39 0.40 -11.17
CA PHE A 39 -2.01 0.64 -10.72
C PHE A 39 -1.93 1.85 -9.78
N GLY A 40 -2.90 1.93 -8.87
CA GLY A 40 -2.99 3.00 -7.88
C GLY A 40 -1.94 2.86 -6.78
N GLY A 41 -1.60 3.99 -6.16
CA GLY A 41 -0.59 4.06 -5.12
C GLY A 41 -0.95 3.46 -3.79
N ILE A 42 0.08 3.29 -2.97
CA ILE A 42 -0.05 2.89 -1.57
C ILE A 42 -0.26 4.14 -0.73
N LYS A 43 -1.32 4.14 0.08
CA LYS A 43 -1.64 5.28 0.93
C LYS A 43 -0.65 5.34 2.09
N PHE A 44 0.01 6.48 2.23
CA PHE A 44 0.70 6.87 3.46
C PHE A 44 -0.32 7.48 4.45
N GLY A 45 -0.69 6.73 5.48
CA GLY A 45 -1.63 7.08 6.53
C GLY A 45 -1.02 7.81 7.71
N GLU A 46 -1.87 8.13 8.69
CA GLU A 46 -1.50 8.91 9.87
C GLU A 46 -0.54 8.15 10.79
N MET A 47 -0.76 6.84 10.96
CA MET A 47 0.11 6.01 11.79
C MET A 47 1.55 5.96 11.26
N GLU A 48 1.73 5.88 9.94
CA GLU A 48 3.08 5.86 9.37
C GLU A 48 3.77 7.22 9.51
N ARG A 49 3.00 8.31 9.46
CA ARG A 49 3.50 9.66 9.77
C ARG A 49 4.01 9.73 11.21
N ASP A 50 3.22 9.29 12.16
CA ASP A 50 3.55 9.36 13.60
C ASP A 50 4.78 8.50 13.91
N CYS A 51 4.90 7.32 13.30
CA CYS A 51 6.09 6.48 13.41
C CYS A 51 7.34 7.19 12.88
N LEU A 52 7.28 7.84 11.71
CA LEU A 52 8.44 8.57 11.16
C LEU A 52 8.84 9.77 12.01
N ILE A 53 7.86 10.46 12.61
CA ILE A 53 8.11 11.57 13.53
C ILE A 53 8.80 11.06 14.80
N ALA A 54 8.32 9.95 15.38
CA ALA A 54 8.90 9.33 16.58
C ALA A 54 10.35 8.87 16.35
N HIS A 55 10.66 8.38 15.15
CA HIS A 55 12.02 8.00 14.76
C HIS A 55 12.92 9.18 14.37
N GLY A 56 12.40 10.42 14.31
CA GLY A 56 13.17 11.60 13.95
C GLY A 56 13.58 11.68 12.47
N VAL A 57 12.93 10.90 11.59
CA VAL A 57 13.31 10.79 10.17
C VAL A 57 12.58 11.83 9.32
N SER A 58 12.88 13.11 9.57
CA SER A 58 12.23 14.27 8.95
C SER A 58 12.39 14.32 7.43
N VAL A 59 13.57 13.94 6.90
CA VAL A 59 13.83 13.89 5.46
C VAL A 59 12.94 12.88 4.75
N ASN A 60 12.70 11.71 5.36
CA ASN A 60 11.85 10.69 4.76
C ASN A 60 10.38 11.09 4.81
N LEU A 61 9.95 11.74 5.89
CA LEU A 61 8.60 12.31 5.98
C LEU A 61 8.38 13.41 4.94
N MET A 62 9.39 14.27 4.73
CA MET A 62 9.37 15.29 3.68
C MET A 62 9.22 14.63 2.31
N ASN A 63 10.10 13.69 1.96
CA ASN A 63 10.03 12.98 0.69
C ASN A 63 8.69 12.27 0.48
N ALA A 64 8.14 11.61 1.50
CA ALA A 64 6.83 10.95 1.42
C ALA A 64 5.65 11.93 1.27
N SER A 65 5.79 13.17 1.77
CA SER A 65 4.74 14.20 1.70
C SER A 65 4.75 14.99 0.39
N TYR A 66 5.95 15.15 -0.20
CA TYR A 66 6.19 15.93 -1.42
C TYR A 66 6.36 15.07 -2.68
N ALA A 67 6.54 13.74 -2.55
CA ALA A 67 6.41 12.82 -3.67
C ALA A 67 4.94 12.78 -4.13
N LYS A 68 4.57 13.76 -4.96
CA LYS A 68 3.33 13.87 -5.73
C LYS A 68 3.70 13.96 -7.20
#